data_AF-A0A662ZKU4-F1
#
_entry.id   AF-A0A662ZKU4-F1
#
_cell.length_a   1.000
_cell.length_b   1.000
_cell.length_c   1.000
_cell.angle_alpha   90.00
_cell.angle_beta   90.00
_cell.angle_gamma   90.00
#
_symmetry.space_group_name_H-M   'P 1'
#
loop_
_entity.id
_entity.type
_entity.pdbx_description
1 polymer ?
#
loop_
_entity_poly.entity_id
_entity_poly.type
_entity_poly.pdbx_seq_one_letter_code
_entity_poly.pdbx_strand_id
1 'polypeptide(L)'
;MSRVKVLRCRLTEDVFSVPVHEYVSQLIPEDFYSRVLSRRISYYTGRLMLASALAGFCGVRGLLETDICCSEHGKPYLTESFYLRTGIRKKIGFNITHSGNFLYMSFADAETSIDLEKIKLRKTMHDVAGKYYSPAENRVMAEAGEREAEWFFHFWTVRETLVKYSGNGLPDMNRFSFSVPAADSGDAESFDFAGKMDITPPEDCSVYRRDSVIATFLINEESAAGEEQYSLSLYLDSFSDLSSVEFLNMRIPDTTHAEPDFIRIPAPRSIQLVSRISGR
;
A
#
# COMPACT_ATOMS: atom_id res chain seq x y z
N MET A 1 -3.97 6.83 -20.86
CA MET A 1 -3.56 5.87 -19.82
C MET A 1 -3.41 6.62 -18.52
N SER A 2 -3.96 6.09 -17.43
CA SER A 2 -3.86 6.69 -16.10
C SER A 2 -2.42 6.65 -15.61
N ARG A 3 -1.91 7.78 -15.12
CA ARG A 3 -0.58 7.85 -14.52
C ARG A 3 -0.64 7.19 -13.15
N VAL A 4 0.16 6.16 -12.92
CA VAL A 4 0.26 5.50 -11.61
C VAL A 4 1.67 5.67 -11.10
N LYS A 5 1.80 6.15 -9.86
CA LYS A 5 3.08 6.19 -9.17
C LYS A 5 3.01 5.43 -7.87
N VAL A 6 4.00 4.58 -7.64
CA VAL A 6 4.24 3.95 -6.35
C VAL A 6 5.53 4.54 -5.80
N LEU A 7 5.44 5.15 -4.62
CA LEU A 7 6.58 5.68 -3.91
C LEU A 7 6.92 4.75 -2.74
N ARG A 8 8.21 4.49 -2.59
CA ARG A 8 8.82 3.84 -1.44
C ARG A 8 9.62 4.88 -0.67
N CYS A 9 9.54 4.85 0.64
CA CYS A 9 10.41 5.60 1.53
C CYS A 9 10.89 4.66 2.65
N ARG A 10 12.21 4.58 2.84
CA ARG A 10 12.82 3.88 3.99
C ARG A 10 12.92 4.85 5.16
N LEU A 11 12.29 4.51 6.27
CA LEU A 11 12.43 5.21 7.54
C LEU A 11 13.71 4.71 8.22
N THR A 12 14.78 5.49 8.14
CA THR A 12 16.04 5.23 8.87
C THR A 12 16.04 5.93 10.23
N GLU A 13 17.01 5.63 11.09
CA GLU A 13 17.16 6.33 12.37
C GLU A 13 17.35 7.85 12.20
N ASP A 14 17.95 8.27 11.08
CA ASP A 14 18.19 9.68 10.76
C ASP A 14 16.91 10.50 10.55
N VAL A 15 15.79 9.85 10.27
CA VAL A 15 14.47 10.49 10.17
C VAL A 15 14.00 11.02 11.52
N PHE A 16 14.53 10.44 12.59
CA PHE A 16 14.32 10.89 13.97
C PHE A 16 15.42 11.86 14.44
N SER A 17 16.33 12.27 13.54
CA SER A 17 17.33 13.28 13.88
C SER A 17 16.66 14.63 14.15
N VAL A 18 17.23 15.38 15.10
CA VAL A 18 16.76 16.72 15.50
C VAL A 18 16.52 17.64 14.30
N PRO A 19 17.38 17.67 13.25
CA PRO A 19 17.14 18.59 12.15
C PRO A 19 15.97 18.20 11.23
N VAL A 20 15.74 16.90 11.01
CA VAL A 20 14.54 16.42 10.32
C VAL A 20 13.31 16.72 11.16
N HIS A 21 13.40 16.53 12.48
CA HIS A 21 12.32 16.85 13.41
C HIS A 21 11.98 18.36 13.47
N GLU A 22 12.99 19.23 13.44
CA GLU A 22 12.83 20.69 13.38
C GLU A 22 12.23 21.16 12.05
N TYR A 23 12.63 20.54 10.93
CA TYR A 23 11.99 20.81 9.64
C TYR A 23 10.54 20.31 9.61
N VAL A 24 10.31 19.09 10.11
CA VAL A 24 8.99 18.46 10.24
C VAL A 24 8.05 19.28 11.13
N SER A 25 8.55 19.82 12.25
CA SER A 25 7.74 20.63 13.17
C SER A 25 7.35 21.98 12.58
N GLN A 26 8.14 22.56 11.68
CA GLN A 26 7.79 23.78 10.95
C GLN A 26 6.65 23.57 9.93
N LEU A 27 6.40 22.32 9.50
CA LEU A 27 5.35 21.96 8.54
C LEU A 27 4.04 21.49 9.21
N ILE A 28 4.02 21.36 10.54
CA ILE A 28 2.87 20.89 11.31
C ILE A 28 2.35 22.04 12.19
N PRO A 29 1.03 22.30 12.22
CA PRO A 29 0.44 23.27 13.15
C PRO A 29 0.84 23.01 14.62
N GLU A 30 1.10 24.09 15.37
CA GLU A 30 1.76 24.05 16.69
C GLU A 30 0.98 23.25 17.77
N ASP A 31 -0.35 23.20 17.63
CA ASP A 31 -1.27 22.45 18.48
C ASP A 31 -1.17 20.93 18.34
N PHE A 32 -0.67 20.44 17.20
CA PHE A 32 -0.45 19.01 16.94
C PHE A 32 0.82 18.45 17.61
N TYR A 33 1.81 19.29 17.90
CA TYR A 33 3.16 18.87 18.31
C TYR A 33 3.27 18.52 19.81
N SER A 34 2.47 19.16 20.66
CA SER A 34 2.56 19.06 22.14
C SER A 34 2.22 17.69 22.77
N ARG A 35 1.88 16.67 21.97
CA ARG A 35 1.29 15.38 22.45
C ARG A 35 2.15 14.12 22.23
N VAL A 36 3.47 14.23 22.05
CA VAL A 36 4.29 13.12 21.49
C VAL A 36 5.32 12.53 22.46
N LEU A 37 5.18 11.23 22.74
CA LEU A 37 6.25 10.32 23.20
C LEU A 37 6.28 9.06 22.31
N SER A 38 7.45 8.84 21.70
CA SER A 38 8.03 7.65 21.03
C SER A 38 7.25 6.76 20.04
N ARG A 39 5.91 6.73 19.98
CA ARG A 39 5.15 5.85 19.05
C ARG A 39 4.45 6.55 17.87
N ARG A 40 4.47 7.89 17.81
CA ARG A 40 3.72 8.67 16.80
C ARG A 40 4.59 9.40 15.77
N ILE A 41 5.91 9.35 15.87
CA ILE A 41 6.77 10.06 14.90
C ILE A 41 6.61 9.44 13.50
N SER A 42 6.67 8.12 13.34
CA SER A 42 6.42 7.47 12.04
C SER A 42 5.05 7.82 11.43
N TYR A 43 4.04 8.06 12.27
CA TYR A 43 2.72 8.51 11.83
C TYR A 43 2.74 9.94 11.27
N TYR A 44 3.40 10.88 11.98
CA TYR A 44 3.54 12.26 11.51
C TYR A 44 4.48 12.38 10.31
N THR A 45 5.63 11.70 10.34
CA THR A 45 6.54 11.55 9.21
C THR A 45 5.78 11.00 8.00
N GLY A 46 4.98 9.95 8.18
CA GLY A 46 4.16 9.40 7.10
C GLY A 46 3.21 10.41 6.47
N ARG A 47 2.55 11.24 7.29
CA ARG A 47 1.66 12.31 6.81
C ARG A 47 2.39 13.42 6.06
N LEU A 48 3.57 13.83 6.52
CA LEU A 48 4.37 14.86 5.84
C LEU A 48 4.95 14.35 4.54
N MET A 49 5.48 13.12 4.54
CA MET A 49 5.97 12.48 3.32
C MET A 49 4.84 12.34 2.30
N LEU A 50 3.64 11.97 2.76
CA LEU A 50 2.44 11.94 1.93
C LEU A 50 2.08 13.31 1.36
N ALA A 51 2.00 14.34 2.20
CA ALA A 51 1.63 15.68 1.75
C ALA A 51 2.62 16.22 0.71
N SER A 52 3.91 16.00 0.95
CA SER A 52 4.98 16.46 0.05
C SER A 52 4.99 15.69 -1.28
N ALA A 53 4.92 14.36 -1.22
CA ALA A 53 4.80 13.52 -2.40
C ALA A 53 3.53 13.82 -3.21
N LEU A 54 2.39 14.05 -2.54
CA LEU A 54 1.12 14.38 -3.17
C LEU A 54 1.19 15.76 -3.84
N ALA A 55 1.82 16.76 -3.21
CA ALA A 55 2.05 18.06 -3.83
C ALA A 55 2.85 17.93 -5.13
N GLY A 56 3.96 17.18 -5.08
CA GLY A 56 4.79 16.89 -6.25
C GLY A 56 4.05 16.11 -7.35
N PHE A 57 3.20 15.15 -6.98
CA PHE A 57 2.35 14.43 -7.94
C PHE A 57 1.34 15.36 -8.61
N CYS A 58 0.70 16.23 -7.85
CA CYS A 58 -0.29 17.20 -8.31
C CYS A 58 0.34 18.39 -9.08
N GLY A 59 1.66 18.54 -9.06
CA GLY A 59 2.35 19.67 -9.70
C GLY A 59 2.09 21.00 -9.00
N VAL A 60 1.85 20.98 -7.69
CA VAL A 60 1.60 22.17 -6.86
C VAL A 60 2.77 22.40 -5.90
N ARG A 61 2.99 23.64 -5.48
CA ARG A 61 4.10 23.99 -4.57
C ARG A 61 3.96 23.40 -3.17
N GLY A 62 2.74 23.10 -2.75
CA GLY A 62 2.45 22.59 -1.42
C GLY A 62 0.95 22.44 -1.20
N LEU A 63 0.62 21.69 -0.15
CA LEU A 63 -0.74 21.51 0.34
C LEU A 63 -1.00 22.41 1.53
N LEU A 64 -2.23 22.89 1.65
CA LEU A 64 -2.78 23.51 2.84
C LEU A 64 -3.30 22.42 3.78
N GLU A 65 -3.41 22.74 5.07
CA GLU A 65 -3.99 21.83 6.07
C GLU A 65 -5.40 21.37 5.69
N THR A 66 -6.18 22.25 5.06
CA THR A 66 -7.56 21.98 4.61
C THR A 66 -7.65 21.19 3.30
N ASP A 67 -6.54 20.91 2.63
CA ASP A 67 -6.56 20.19 1.36
C ASP A 67 -6.75 18.68 1.55
N ILE A 68 -6.33 18.12 2.69
CA ILE A 68 -6.49 16.68 2.99
C ILE A 68 -7.47 16.51 4.15
N CYS A 69 -8.53 15.75 3.93
CA CYS A 69 -9.46 15.31 4.96
C CYS A 69 -9.45 13.77 5.05
N CYS A 70 -10.21 13.21 6.00
CA CYS A 70 -10.37 11.76 6.18
C CYS A 70 -11.85 11.39 6.11
N SER A 71 -12.17 10.24 5.52
CA SER A 71 -13.52 9.67 5.57
C SER A 71 -13.87 9.21 6.99
N GLU A 72 -15.11 8.77 7.20
CA GLU A 72 -15.58 8.19 8.48
C GLU A 72 -14.66 7.07 8.99
N HIS A 73 -14.11 6.27 8.08
CA HIS A 73 -13.20 5.16 8.39
C HIS A 73 -11.71 5.53 8.29
N GLY A 74 -11.39 6.82 8.20
CA GLY A 74 -10.00 7.31 8.24
C GLY A 74 -9.25 7.27 6.91
N LYS A 75 -9.91 6.95 5.79
CA LYS A 75 -9.28 6.98 4.46
C LYS A 75 -9.04 8.44 4.04
N PRO A 76 -7.80 8.87 3.78
CA PRO A 76 -7.53 10.25 3.41
C PRO A 76 -7.97 10.56 1.99
N TYR A 77 -8.43 11.79 1.73
CA TYR A 77 -8.83 12.26 0.42
C TYR A 77 -8.58 13.77 0.25
N LEU A 78 -8.48 14.23 -0.99
CA LEU A 78 -8.35 15.65 -1.33
C LEU A 78 -9.71 16.34 -1.34
N THR A 79 -9.82 17.49 -0.68
CA THR A 79 -11.08 18.24 -0.51
C THR A 79 -11.51 18.99 -1.77
N GLU A 80 -12.79 19.37 -1.85
CA GLU A 80 -13.29 20.20 -2.96
C GLU A 80 -12.55 21.54 -3.05
N SER A 81 -12.20 22.14 -1.90
CA SER A 81 -11.42 23.37 -1.84
C SER A 81 -10.04 23.24 -2.48
N PHE A 82 -9.40 22.07 -2.38
CA PHE A 82 -8.13 21.82 -3.07
C PHE A 82 -8.30 21.91 -4.59
N TYR A 83 -9.33 21.24 -5.13
CA TYR A 83 -9.57 21.23 -6.58
C TYR A 83 -9.94 22.61 -7.11
N LEU A 84 -10.79 23.35 -6.39
CA LEU A 84 -11.15 24.73 -6.73
C LEU A 84 -9.93 25.66 -6.75
N ARG A 85 -9.05 25.54 -5.75
CA ARG A 85 -7.86 26.40 -5.60
C ARG A 85 -6.78 26.10 -6.63
N THR A 86 -6.57 24.82 -6.96
CA THR A 86 -5.48 24.38 -7.84
C THR A 86 -5.88 24.32 -9.31
N GLY A 87 -7.19 24.28 -9.61
CA GLY A 87 -7.71 24.14 -10.97
C GLY A 87 -7.58 22.72 -11.54
N ILE A 88 -7.12 21.75 -10.74
CA ILE A 88 -7.03 20.34 -11.13
C ILE A 88 -8.44 19.80 -11.37
N ARG A 89 -8.68 19.25 -12.57
CA ARG A 89 -10.02 18.80 -13.01
C ARG A 89 -10.27 17.30 -12.84
N LYS A 90 -9.22 16.52 -12.63
CA LYS A 90 -9.32 15.07 -12.43
C LYS A 90 -9.23 14.76 -10.94
N LYS A 91 -10.05 13.81 -10.48
CA LYS A 91 -9.93 13.29 -9.13
C LYS A 91 -8.59 12.56 -9.01
N ILE A 92 -7.84 12.88 -7.95
CA ILE A 92 -6.58 12.21 -7.64
C ILE A 92 -6.84 11.20 -6.53
N GLY A 93 -6.56 9.93 -6.79
CA GLY A 93 -6.56 8.89 -5.77
C GLY A 93 -5.17 8.77 -5.15
N PHE A 94 -5.14 8.52 -3.85
CA PHE A 94 -3.91 8.21 -3.15
C PHE A 94 -4.15 7.28 -1.96
N ASN A 95 -3.13 6.51 -1.61
CA ASN A 95 -3.17 5.63 -0.45
C ASN A 95 -1.77 5.49 0.16
N ILE A 96 -1.72 5.23 1.46
CA ILE A 96 -0.48 5.11 2.24
C ILE A 96 -0.53 3.84 3.09
N THR A 97 0.59 3.14 3.18
CA THR A 97 0.77 1.97 4.03
C THR A 97 2.18 1.93 4.61
N HIS A 98 2.35 1.27 5.75
CA HIS A 98 3.62 1.20 6.46
C HIS A 98 3.81 -0.17 7.11
N SER A 99 5.00 -0.76 6.96
CA SER A 99 5.40 -1.96 7.68
C SER A 99 6.92 -2.02 7.85
N GLY A 100 7.36 -2.47 9.02
CA GLY A 100 8.78 -2.43 9.39
C GLY A 100 9.31 -1.00 9.34
N ASN A 101 10.35 -0.80 8.52
CA ASN A 101 11.00 0.51 8.30
C ASN A 101 10.58 1.14 6.96
N PHE A 102 9.42 0.75 6.40
CA PHE A 102 9.01 1.22 5.08
C PHE A 102 7.66 1.89 5.12
N LEU A 103 7.62 3.00 4.41
CA LEU A 103 6.41 3.70 4.02
C LEU A 103 6.25 3.53 2.52
N TYR A 104 5.08 3.07 2.08
CA TYR A 104 4.71 3.05 0.68
C TYR A 104 3.51 3.96 0.46
N MET A 105 3.49 4.62 -0.70
CA MET A 105 2.40 5.48 -1.13
C MET A 105 2.06 5.18 -2.58
N SER A 106 0.78 5.25 -2.94
CA SER A 106 0.34 5.21 -4.33
C SER A 106 -0.39 6.49 -4.68
N PHE A 107 -0.20 6.95 -5.92
CA PHE A 107 -0.89 8.10 -6.49
C PHE A 107 -1.35 7.77 -7.89
N ALA A 108 -2.59 8.12 -8.22
CA ALA A 108 -3.13 7.90 -9.55
C ALA A 108 -4.17 8.97 -9.95
N ASP A 109 -4.37 9.12 -11.26
CA ASP A 109 -5.51 9.85 -11.84
C ASP A 109 -6.85 9.08 -11.73
N ALA A 110 -6.88 8.08 -10.85
CA ALA A 110 -7.99 7.19 -10.54
C ALA A 110 -7.88 6.75 -9.08
N GLU A 111 -8.87 6.03 -8.58
CA GLU A 111 -8.83 5.47 -7.23
C GLU A 111 -7.70 4.42 -7.15
N THR A 112 -6.88 4.49 -6.10
CA THR A 112 -5.75 3.59 -5.87
C THR A 112 -5.72 3.13 -4.42
N SER A 113 -5.25 1.92 -4.19
CA SER A 113 -5.08 1.36 -2.85
C SER A 113 -3.85 0.47 -2.80
N ILE A 114 -3.12 0.54 -1.69
CA ILE A 114 -1.95 -0.31 -1.47
C ILE A 114 -1.90 -0.87 -0.06
N ASP A 115 -1.27 -2.03 0.08
CA ASP A 115 -0.91 -2.57 1.38
C ASP A 115 0.48 -3.17 1.41
N LEU A 116 1.09 -3.17 2.60
CA LEU A 116 2.46 -3.58 2.82
C LEU A 116 2.54 -4.33 4.15
N GLU A 117 3.09 -5.55 4.14
CA GLU A 117 3.37 -6.28 5.36
C GLU A 117 4.77 -6.92 5.34
N LYS A 118 5.44 -6.88 6.50
CA LYS A 118 6.66 -7.66 6.75
C LYS A 118 6.24 -9.07 7.14
N ILE A 119 6.70 -10.05 6.36
CA ILE A 119 6.45 -11.46 6.63
C ILE A 119 7.19 -11.83 7.92
N LYS A 120 6.44 -12.35 8.88
CA LYS A 120 6.95 -12.89 10.14
C LYS A 120 5.93 -13.83 10.74
N LEU A 121 6.38 -14.94 11.29
CA LEU A 121 5.50 -15.84 12.02
C LEU A 121 4.89 -15.11 13.23
N ARG A 122 3.55 -15.08 13.34
CA ARG A 122 2.84 -14.50 14.48
C ARG A 122 1.95 -15.55 15.12
N LYS A 123 1.93 -15.60 16.45
CA LYS A 123 1.11 -16.54 17.22
C LYS A 123 -0.39 -16.47 16.90
N THR A 124 -0.86 -15.29 16.51
CA THR A 124 -2.28 -15.01 16.24
C THR A 124 -2.68 -15.26 14.78
N MET A 125 -1.78 -15.75 13.92
CA MET A 125 -2.09 -15.94 12.49
C MET A 125 -3.29 -16.87 12.28
N HIS A 126 -3.31 -18.02 12.95
CA HIS A 126 -4.41 -18.98 12.82
C HIS A 126 -5.73 -18.42 13.35
N ASP A 127 -5.72 -17.64 14.44
CA ASP A 127 -6.93 -17.02 14.97
C ASP A 127 -7.53 -16.00 13.99
N VAL A 128 -6.65 -15.20 13.36
CA VAL A 128 -7.04 -14.21 12.34
C VAL A 128 -7.53 -14.91 11.07
N ALA A 129 -6.79 -15.92 10.59
CA ALA A 129 -7.15 -16.70 9.41
C ALA A 129 -8.49 -17.44 9.62
N GLY A 130 -8.68 -18.07 10.78
CA GLY A 130 -9.93 -18.74 11.13
C GLY A 130 -11.15 -17.81 11.19
N LYS A 131 -10.93 -16.51 11.47
CA LYS A 131 -11.99 -15.50 11.50
C LYS A 131 -12.31 -14.91 10.13
N TYR A 132 -11.32 -14.69 9.27
CA TYR A 132 -11.49 -13.90 8.05
C TYR A 132 -11.26 -14.66 6.74
N TYR A 133 -10.61 -15.83 6.77
CA TYR A 133 -10.27 -16.58 5.56
C TYR A 133 -11.28 -17.71 5.34
N SER A 134 -11.56 -18.00 4.07
CA SER A 134 -12.41 -19.11 3.69
C SER A 134 -11.76 -20.47 4.02
N PRO A 135 -12.53 -21.57 4.03
CA PRO A 135 -11.97 -22.92 4.19
C PRO A 135 -10.92 -23.28 3.14
N ALA A 136 -11.05 -22.77 1.91
CA ALA A 136 -10.08 -23.02 0.82
C ALA A 136 -8.74 -22.34 1.12
N GLU A 137 -8.75 -21.11 1.61
CA GLU A 137 -7.55 -20.35 1.93
C GLU A 137 -6.83 -20.90 3.16
N ASN A 138 -7.58 -21.30 4.20
CA ASN A 138 -7.01 -21.97 5.36
C ASN A 138 -6.35 -23.30 4.97
N ARG A 139 -6.89 -24.01 3.97
CA ARG A 139 -6.26 -25.23 3.43
C ARG A 139 -4.94 -24.90 2.73
N VAL A 140 -4.90 -23.89 1.86
CA VAL A 140 -3.66 -23.45 1.19
C VAL A 140 -2.59 -23.10 2.22
N MET A 141 -2.95 -22.37 3.29
CA MET A 141 -2.01 -22.06 4.37
C MET A 141 -1.47 -23.31 5.07
N ALA A 142 -2.35 -24.27 5.39
CA ALA A 142 -1.97 -25.49 6.09
C ALA A 142 -1.08 -26.40 5.24
N GLU A 143 -1.30 -26.42 3.92
CA GLU A 143 -0.53 -27.23 2.96
C GLU A 143 0.78 -26.55 2.55
N ALA A 144 0.97 -25.27 2.85
CA ALA A 144 2.14 -24.49 2.44
C ALA A 144 3.43 -24.74 3.24
N GLY A 145 3.38 -25.51 4.33
CA GLY A 145 4.54 -25.83 5.17
C GLY A 145 5.29 -24.56 5.64
N GLU A 146 6.58 -24.46 5.33
CA GLU A 146 7.43 -23.32 5.73
C GLU A 146 6.97 -21.98 5.15
N ARG A 147 6.17 -21.98 4.07
CA ARG A 147 5.62 -20.79 3.43
C ARG A 147 4.26 -20.35 3.98
N GLU A 148 3.79 -20.97 5.06
CA GLU A 148 2.50 -20.62 5.68
C GLU A 148 2.38 -19.10 5.98
N ALA A 149 3.43 -18.50 6.55
CA ALA A 149 3.42 -17.07 6.87
C ALA A 149 3.35 -16.20 5.62
N GLU A 150 4.02 -16.58 4.54
CA GLU A 150 3.95 -15.90 3.25
C GLU A 150 2.51 -15.90 2.73
N TRP A 151 1.86 -17.07 2.69
CA TRP A 151 0.46 -17.20 2.26
C TRP A 151 -0.52 -16.43 3.14
N PHE A 152 -0.32 -16.45 4.45
CA PHE A 152 -1.13 -15.64 5.36
C PHE A 152 -1.07 -14.16 4.99
N PHE A 153 0.13 -13.61 4.78
CA PHE A 153 0.28 -12.18 4.45
C PHE A 153 -0.17 -11.85 3.03
N HIS A 154 -0.07 -12.79 2.07
CA HIS A 154 -0.70 -12.61 0.76
C HIS A 154 -2.21 -12.40 0.89
N PHE A 155 -2.92 -13.33 1.53
CA PHE A 155 -4.36 -13.21 1.75
C PHE A 155 -4.71 -11.95 2.56
N TRP A 156 -3.90 -11.62 3.57
CA TRP A 156 -4.11 -10.45 4.41
C TRP A 156 -4.03 -9.14 3.62
N THR A 157 -2.91 -8.92 2.93
CA THR A 157 -2.62 -7.66 2.24
C THR A 157 -3.59 -7.38 1.11
N VAL A 158 -4.08 -8.43 0.44
CA VAL A 158 -5.13 -8.29 -0.58
C VAL A 158 -6.42 -7.81 0.05
N ARG A 159 -6.89 -8.44 1.12
CA ARG A 159 -8.11 -7.99 1.81
C ARG A 159 -7.98 -6.57 2.32
N GLU A 160 -6.87 -6.23 2.97
CA GLU A 160 -6.59 -4.87 3.44
C GLU A 160 -6.63 -3.88 2.29
N THR A 161 -6.04 -4.20 1.15
CA THR A 161 -6.06 -3.30 -0.02
C THR A 161 -7.48 -3.14 -0.56
N LEU A 162 -8.28 -4.21 -0.63
CA LEU A 162 -9.68 -4.18 -1.07
C LEU A 162 -10.55 -3.36 -0.10
N VAL A 163 -10.34 -3.51 1.20
CA VAL A 163 -11.03 -2.75 2.26
C VAL A 163 -10.63 -1.27 2.24
N LYS A 164 -9.34 -0.97 2.10
CA LYS A 164 -8.83 0.41 1.93
C LYS A 164 -9.34 1.04 0.64
N TYR A 165 -9.55 0.24 -0.40
CA TYR A 165 -10.12 0.69 -1.66
C TYR A 165 -11.60 1.05 -1.48
N SER A 166 -12.41 0.19 -0.84
CA SER A 166 -13.83 0.48 -0.56
C SER A 166 -14.03 1.64 0.40
N GLY A 167 -13.14 1.76 1.38
CA GLY A 167 -13.24 2.77 2.43
C GLY A 167 -14.25 2.44 3.52
N ASN A 168 -14.84 1.23 3.54
CA ASN A 168 -15.86 0.79 4.51
C ASN A 168 -15.25 0.20 5.81
N GLY A 169 -13.93 0.02 5.86
CA GLY A 169 -13.22 -0.51 7.02
C GLY A 169 -13.32 -2.03 7.20
N LEU A 170 -12.81 -2.51 8.35
CA LEU A 170 -12.61 -3.94 8.67
C LEU A 170 -13.84 -4.87 8.53
N PRO A 171 -15.10 -4.43 8.70
CA PRO A 171 -16.26 -5.32 8.53
C PRO A 171 -16.36 -5.98 7.15
N ASP A 172 -15.72 -5.43 6.11
CA ASP A 172 -15.73 -5.99 4.76
C ASP A 172 -14.71 -7.12 4.53
N MET A 173 -13.80 -7.40 5.49
CA MET A 173 -12.70 -8.38 5.33
C MET A 173 -13.19 -9.81 5.01
N ASN A 174 -14.33 -10.22 5.59
CA ASN A 174 -14.88 -11.58 5.43
C ASN A 174 -15.74 -11.75 4.17
N ARG A 175 -15.93 -10.68 3.39
CA ARG A 175 -16.81 -10.71 2.22
C ARG A 175 -16.07 -11.14 0.95
N PHE A 176 -14.75 -11.22 1.02
CA PHE A 176 -13.90 -11.66 -0.08
C PHE A 176 -13.45 -13.11 0.15
N SER A 177 -13.49 -13.89 -0.91
CA SER A 177 -12.88 -15.21 -0.96
C SER A 177 -11.87 -15.27 -2.08
N PHE A 178 -10.78 -15.98 -1.83
CA PHE A 178 -9.70 -16.18 -2.78
C PHE A 178 -9.50 -17.66 -3.04
N SER A 179 -9.24 -18.00 -4.29
CA SER A 179 -8.81 -19.35 -4.67
C SER A 179 -7.51 -19.29 -5.43
N VAL A 180 -6.64 -20.25 -5.13
CA VAL A 180 -5.38 -20.46 -5.82
C VAL A 180 -5.57 -21.71 -6.69
N PRO A 181 -5.49 -21.61 -8.03
CA PRO A 181 -5.46 -22.76 -8.91
C PRO A 181 -4.30 -23.67 -8.52
N ALA A 182 -4.52 -24.99 -8.49
CA ALA A 182 -3.44 -25.95 -8.36
C ALA A 182 -2.45 -25.76 -9.52
N ALA A 183 -1.15 -25.87 -9.27
CA ALA A 183 -0.15 -25.85 -10.33
C ALA A 183 -0.43 -26.99 -11.34
N ASP A 184 -0.29 -26.72 -12.64
CA ASP A 184 -0.48 -27.72 -13.71
C ASP A 184 0.58 -28.84 -13.69
N SER A 185 1.60 -28.75 -12.84
CA SER A 185 2.58 -29.81 -12.59
C SER A 185 2.07 -30.71 -11.47
N GLY A 186 1.88 -32.00 -11.75
CA GLY A 186 1.34 -33.04 -10.84
C GLY A 186 2.15 -33.35 -9.57
N ASP A 187 2.88 -32.37 -9.03
CA ASP A 187 3.49 -32.39 -7.72
C ASP A 187 2.59 -31.58 -6.76
N ALA A 188 1.80 -32.32 -5.97
CA ALA A 188 0.86 -31.78 -4.98
C ALA A 188 1.50 -30.97 -3.84
N GLU A 189 2.82 -30.70 -3.91
CA GLU A 189 3.59 -29.93 -2.93
C GLU A 189 3.98 -28.52 -3.41
N SER A 190 3.56 -28.10 -4.61
CA SER A 190 3.85 -26.75 -5.10
C SER A 190 2.57 -25.93 -5.31
N PHE A 191 2.10 -25.27 -4.24
CA PHE A 191 1.36 -24.02 -4.44
C PHE A 191 2.37 -22.97 -4.91
N ASP A 192 2.68 -23.02 -6.20
CA ASP A 192 3.46 -21.95 -6.82
C ASP A 192 2.54 -20.74 -7.02
N PHE A 193 2.82 -19.67 -6.29
CA PHE A 193 2.12 -18.40 -6.40
C PHE A 193 2.33 -17.76 -7.78
N ALA A 194 3.20 -18.32 -8.63
CA ALA A 194 3.19 -18.03 -10.07
C ALA A 194 1.81 -18.26 -10.73
N GLY A 195 0.88 -18.97 -10.06
CA GLY A 195 -0.52 -19.11 -10.42
C GLY A 195 -1.40 -17.91 -10.03
N LYS A 196 -2.31 -17.54 -10.93
CA LYS A 196 -3.31 -16.46 -10.76
C LYS A 196 -4.14 -16.67 -9.49
N MET A 197 -4.23 -15.69 -8.58
CA MET A 197 -5.20 -15.73 -7.49
C MET A 197 -6.56 -15.22 -7.97
N ASP A 198 -7.59 -16.06 -8.02
CA ASP A 198 -8.92 -15.61 -8.39
C ASP A 198 -9.60 -14.92 -7.20
N ILE A 199 -10.13 -13.73 -7.43
CA ILE A 199 -10.89 -12.95 -6.45
C ILE A 199 -12.37 -13.04 -6.79
N THR A 200 -13.17 -13.53 -5.83
CA THR A 200 -14.63 -13.46 -5.90
C THR A 200 -15.11 -12.32 -5.00
N PRO A 201 -15.52 -11.17 -5.58
CA PRO A 201 -16.09 -10.08 -4.81
C PRO A 201 -17.52 -10.43 -4.33
N PRO A 202 -18.04 -9.71 -3.31
CA PRO A 202 -19.44 -9.82 -2.90
C PRO A 202 -20.41 -9.49 -4.05
N GLU A 203 -21.58 -10.12 -4.10
CA GLU A 203 -22.58 -9.91 -5.17
C GLU A 203 -23.07 -8.45 -5.27
N ASP A 204 -23.06 -7.71 -4.17
CA ASP A 204 -23.44 -6.30 -4.06
C ASP A 204 -22.25 -5.33 -4.15
N CYS A 205 -21.06 -5.82 -4.49
CA CYS A 205 -19.86 -5.02 -4.56
C CYS A 205 -19.83 -4.14 -5.81
N SER A 206 -20.45 -2.96 -5.73
CA SER A 206 -20.42 -1.91 -6.76
C SER A 206 -19.11 -1.11 -6.79
N VAL A 207 -18.11 -1.53 -6.01
CA VAL A 207 -16.99 -0.68 -5.59
C VAL A 207 -15.90 -0.59 -6.66
N TYR A 208 -15.70 -1.65 -7.44
CA TYR A 208 -14.58 -1.72 -8.38
C TYR A 208 -14.91 -1.04 -9.71
N ARG A 209 -14.11 -0.03 -10.04
CA ARG A 209 -14.20 0.68 -11.31
C ARG A 209 -13.10 0.17 -12.23
N ARG A 210 -13.39 0.12 -13.52
CA ARG A 210 -12.36 0.01 -14.55
C ARG A 210 -11.35 1.14 -14.34
N ASP A 211 -10.06 0.83 -14.49
CA ASP A 211 -8.88 1.71 -14.33
C ASP A 211 -8.38 1.96 -12.90
N SER A 212 -8.87 1.19 -11.91
CA SER A 212 -8.36 1.25 -10.54
C SER A 212 -7.05 0.49 -10.35
N VAL A 213 -6.20 0.99 -9.44
CA VAL A 213 -4.92 0.37 -9.09
C VAL A 213 -5.00 -0.23 -7.70
N ILE A 214 -4.74 -1.53 -7.58
CA ILE A 214 -4.66 -2.24 -6.30
C ILE A 214 -3.29 -2.92 -6.28
N ALA A 215 -2.44 -2.62 -5.29
CA ALA A 215 -1.12 -3.24 -5.21
C ALA A 215 -0.79 -3.68 -3.80
N THR A 216 -0.21 -4.88 -3.66
CA THR A 216 0.22 -5.40 -2.36
C THR A 216 1.71 -5.68 -2.38
N PHE A 217 2.39 -5.33 -1.31
CA PHE A 217 3.82 -5.50 -1.16
C PHE A 217 4.09 -6.39 0.04
N LEU A 218 4.98 -7.36 -0.13
CA LEU A 218 5.49 -8.16 0.97
C LEU A 218 6.99 -7.93 1.11
N ILE A 219 7.42 -7.72 2.35
CA ILE A 219 8.83 -7.59 2.70
C ILE A 219 9.30 -8.97 3.19
N ASN A 220 10.21 -9.59 2.43
CA ASN A 220 10.95 -10.77 2.86
C ASN A 220 12.21 -10.32 3.63
N GLU A 221 12.84 -11.24 4.37
CA GLU A 221 13.94 -11.03 5.31
C GLU A 221 14.94 -9.89 4.98
N GLU A 222 15.49 -9.29 6.04
CA GLU A 222 16.67 -8.41 5.94
C GLU A 222 17.88 -9.26 5.51
N SER A 223 18.35 -9.09 4.27
CA SER A 223 19.59 -9.77 3.88
C SER A 223 20.76 -9.26 4.72
N ALA A 224 21.72 -10.15 4.99
CA ALA A 224 22.98 -9.81 5.66
C ALA A 224 23.80 -8.72 4.94
N ALA A 225 23.45 -8.38 3.68
CA ALA A 225 24.09 -7.34 2.89
C ALA A 225 23.37 -5.98 2.95
N GLY A 226 22.32 -5.83 3.77
CA GLY A 226 21.57 -4.58 3.92
C GLY A 226 20.60 -4.25 2.78
N GLU A 227 20.54 -5.11 1.75
CA GLU A 227 19.52 -5.08 0.70
C GLU A 227 18.33 -5.96 1.10
N GLU A 228 17.22 -5.34 1.46
CA GLU A 228 15.97 -6.08 1.68
C GLU A 228 15.43 -6.62 0.36
N GLN A 229 15.03 -7.90 0.36
CA GLN A 229 14.35 -8.51 -0.77
C GLN A 229 12.84 -8.25 -0.63
N TYR A 230 12.25 -7.65 -1.66
CA TYR A 230 10.80 -7.37 -1.70
C TYR A 230 10.15 -8.23 -2.77
N SER A 231 9.01 -8.80 -2.43
CA SER A 231 8.08 -9.36 -3.41
C SER A 231 6.87 -8.45 -3.55
N LEU A 232 6.57 -8.05 -4.79
CA LEU A 232 5.40 -7.23 -5.12
C LEU A 232 4.36 -8.11 -5.79
N SER A 233 3.16 -8.16 -5.23
CA SER A 233 2.01 -8.78 -5.89
C SER A 233 1.06 -7.65 -6.32
N LEU A 234 0.94 -7.44 -7.63
CA LEU A 234 0.17 -6.36 -8.21
C LEU A 234 -1.18 -6.88 -8.70
N TYR A 235 -2.25 -6.33 -8.14
CA TYR A 235 -3.62 -6.66 -8.48
C TYR A 235 -4.15 -5.59 -9.45
N LEU A 236 -3.85 -5.78 -10.73
CA LEU A 236 -4.23 -4.83 -11.76
C LEU A 236 -5.42 -5.38 -12.55
N ASP A 237 -6.63 -4.93 -12.20
CA ASP A 237 -7.85 -5.38 -12.89
C ASP A 237 -7.95 -4.83 -14.33
N SER A 238 -7.33 -3.70 -14.62
CA SER A 238 -7.47 -3.00 -15.91
C SER A 238 -6.17 -2.59 -16.60
N PHE A 239 -5.01 -2.79 -15.96
CA PHE A 239 -3.73 -2.50 -16.62
C PHE A 239 -3.23 -3.76 -17.32
N SER A 240 -3.25 -3.70 -18.65
CA SER A 240 -2.70 -4.74 -19.51
C SER A 240 -1.18 -4.90 -19.39
N ASP A 241 -0.49 -3.93 -18.76
CA ASP A 241 0.96 -3.92 -18.62
C ASP A 241 1.42 -2.95 -17.50
N LEU A 242 2.55 -3.26 -16.88
CA LEU A 242 3.23 -2.49 -15.84
C LEU A 242 3.89 -1.21 -16.36
N SER A 243 3.99 -1.04 -17.67
CA SER A 243 4.60 0.14 -18.31
C SER A 243 3.95 1.47 -17.92
N SER A 244 2.72 1.45 -17.41
CA SER A 244 2.02 2.64 -16.88
C SER A 244 2.28 2.92 -15.40
N VAL A 245 3.03 2.05 -14.69
CA VAL A 245 3.36 2.19 -13.27
C VAL A 245 4.80 2.65 -13.11
N GLU A 246 4.97 3.84 -12.52
CA GLU A 246 6.29 4.38 -12.17
C GLU A 246 6.61 4.09 -10.71
N PHE A 247 7.73 3.41 -10.46
CA PHE A 247 8.25 3.19 -9.12
C PHE A 247 9.31 4.24 -8.78
N LEU A 248 9.15 4.86 -7.61
CA LEU A 248 10.01 5.93 -7.12
C LEU A 248 10.50 5.61 -5.72
N ASN A 249 11.74 5.97 -5.42
CA ASN A 249 12.26 6.05 -4.07
C ASN A 249 12.30 7.51 -3.63
N MET A 250 11.62 7.82 -2.54
CA MET A 250 11.63 9.12 -1.89
C MET A 250 12.74 9.12 -0.84
N ARG A 251 13.66 10.07 -0.97
CA ARG A 251 14.62 10.36 0.11
C ARG A 251 14.06 11.44 1.01
N ILE A 252 14.26 11.24 2.30
CA ILE A 252 13.87 12.21 3.31
C ILE A 252 14.82 13.39 3.17
N PRO A 253 14.30 14.63 3.05
CA PRO A 253 15.16 15.80 2.91
C PRO A 253 16.09 15.87 4.13
N ASP A 254 17.39 15.94 3.88
CA ASP A 254 18.34 16.37 4.92
C ASP A 254 18.34 17.90 5.01
N THR A 255 19.02 18.47 6.00
CA THR A 255 19.11 19.93 6.22
C THR A 255 19.68 20.71 5.05
N THR A 256 20.23 20.04 4.03
CA THR A 256 20.84 20.65 2.86
C THR A 256 19.92 20.65 1.64
N HIS A 257 18.86 19.84 1.65
CA HIS A 257 17.87 19.74 0.58
C HIS A 257 16.51 20.27 1.04
N ALA A 258 16.06 21.39 0.46
CA ALA A 258 14.78 22.02 0.82
C ALA A 258 13.55 21.29 0.28
N GLU A 259 13.72 20.37 -0.69
CA GLU A 259 12.65 19.61 -1.34
C GLU A 259 12.97 18.10 -1.33
N PRO A 260 11.95 17.22 -1.28
CA PRO A 260 12.17 15.78 -1.38
C PRO A 260 12.69 15.40 -2.76
N ASP A 261 13.67 14.49 -2.77
CA ASP A 261 14.20 13.91 -4.00
C ASP A 261 13.44 12.62 -4.34
N PHE A 262 13.02 12.51 -5.61
CA PHE A 262 12.27 11.37 -6.14
C PHE A 262 13.11 10.66 -7.20
N ILE A 263 13.74 9.56 -6.80
CA ILE A 263 14.62 8.79 -7.67
C ILE A 263 13.83 7.64 -8.27
N ARG A 264 13.76 7.57 -9.61
CA ARG A 264 13.13 6.42 -10.28
C ARG A 264 13.92 5.14 -9.96
N ILE A 265 13.20 4.10 -9.56
CA ILE A 265 13.77 2.77 -9.28
C ILE A 265 13.19 1.75 -10.26
N PRO A 266 13.92 0.65 -10.56
CA PRO A 266 13.34 -0.45 -11.31
C PRO A 266 12.14 -1.01 -10.56
N ALA A 267 11.19 -1.58 -11.31
CA ALA A 267 10.10 -2.33 -10.73
C ALA A 267 10.66 -3.51 -9.90
N PRO A 268 9.98 -3.96 -8.83
CA PRO A 268 10.46 -5.08 -8.02
C PRO A 268 10.73 -6.35 -8.84
N ARG A 269 11.71 -7.16 -8.39
CA ARG A 269 12.21 -8.30 -9.18
C ARG A 269 11.18 -9.41 -9.38
N SER A 270 10.26 -9.58 -8.44
CA SER A 270 9.12 -10.48 -8.57
C SER A 270 7.85 -9.64 -8.61
N ILE A 271 7.27 -9.51 -9.81
CA ILE A 271 5.95 -8.92 -9.98
C ILE A 271 5.03 -10.00 -10.46
N GLN A 272 3.96 -10.19 -9.72
CA GLN A 272 2.90 -11.08 -10.10
C GLN A 272 1.69 -10.27 -10.53
N LEU A 273 1.23 -10.54 -11.75
CA LEU A 273 0.04 -9.95 -12.33
C LEU A 273 -1.13 -10.89 -12.06
N VAL A 274 -1.97 -10.52 -11.09
CA VAL A 274 -3.18 -11.28 -10.81
C VAL A 274 -4.27 -10.80 -11.75
N SER A 275 -4.60 -11.65 -12.75
CA SER A 275 -5.66 -11.36 -13.69
C SER A 275 -7.01 -11.75 -13.09
N ARG A 276 -7.96 -10.80 -13.07
CA ARG A 276 -9.41 -10.97 -12.99
C ARG A 276 -10.01 -10.88 -11.58
N ILE A 277 -10.48 -9.68 -11.21
CA ILE A 277 -11.61 -9.61 -10.26
C ILE A 277 -12.82 -10.13 -11.04
N SER A 278 -13.37 -11.26 -10.65
CA SER A 278 -14.52 -11.85 -11.33
C SER A 278 -15.80 -11.08 -10.96
N GLY A 279 -16.05 -9.95 -11.63
CA GLY A 279 -17.28 -9.17 -11.54
C GLY A 279 -17.86 -8.93 -12.93
N ARG A 280 -19.18 -9.04 -13.07
CA ARG A 280 -19.93 -8.93 -14.35
C ARG A 280 -19.65 -7.64 -15.12
#